data_AF-A0A1F6LJE3-F1
#
_entry.id   AF-A0A1F6LJE3-F1
#
_cell.length_a   1.000
_cell.length_b   1.000
_cell.length_c   1.000
_cell.angle_alpha   90.00
_cell.angle_beta   90.00
_cell.angle_gamma   90.00
#
_symmetry.space_group_name_H-M   'P 1'
#
loop_
_entity.id
_entity.type
_entity.pdbx_description
1 polymer ?
#
loop_
_entity_poly.entity_id
_entity_poly.type
_entity_poly.pdbx_seq_one_letter_code
_entity_poly.pdbx_strand_id
1 'polypeptide(L)'
;MNEDKIMDKLKEHDEKFDKIDEKFDKIDKRFEKVDSTLANHEAQLDTIVMTVLKHDKDIDWIKENMATKDDIRGIHDTLDKIVGLVEKRDQEQVFMGERVKRVEKDIEKIKPLVGLV
;
A
#
# COMPACT_ATOMS: atom_id res chain seq x y z
N MET A 1 -52.63 66.35 -7.34
CA MET A 1 -51.22 66.65 -7.68
C MET A 1 -50.21 66.13 -6.64
N ASN A 2 -50.39 66.36 -5.33
CA ASN A 2 -49.51 65.74 -4.32
C ASN A 2 -49.91 64.29 -4.00
N GLU A 3 -51.20 63.97 -3.94
CA GLU A 3 -51.69 62.59 -3.73
C GLU A 3 -51.32 61.64 -4.87
N ASP A 4 -51.44 62.09 -6.13
CA ASP A 4 -51.06 61.28 -7.30
C ASP A 4 -49.58 60.85 -7.26
N LYS A 5 -48.70 61.79 -6.90
CA LYS A 5 -47.25 61.52 -6.74
C LYS A 5 -46.97 60.56 -5.59
N ILE A 6 -47.75 60.62 -4.50
CA ILE A 6 -47.65 59.69 -3.38
C ILE A 6 -48.07 58.28 -3.84
N MET A 7 -49.18 58.18 -4.58
CA MET A 7 -49.68 56.91 -5.09
C MET A 7 -48.70 56.25 -6.08
N ASP A 8 -48.08 57.04 -6.96
CA ASP A 8 -47.05 56.55 -7.87
C ASP A 8 -45.82 56.04 -7.11
N LYS A 9 -45.39 56.74 -6.06
CA LYS A 9 -44.29 56.27 -5.20
C LYS A 9 -44.61 54.98 -4.44
N LEU A 10 -45.85 54.81 -4.00
CA LEU A 10 -46.29 53.57 -3.36
C LEU A 10 -46.25 52.40 -4.34
N LYS A 11 -46.74 52.56 -5.57
CA LYS A 11 -46.62 51.53 -6.62
C LYS A 11 -45.16 51.18 -6.92
N GLU A 12 -44.28 52.18 -7.03
CA GLU A 12 -42.84 51.94 -7.20
C GLU A 12 -42.22 51.16 -6.03
N HIS A 13 -42.74 51.34 -4.82
CA HIS A 13 -42.29 50.59 -3.65
C HIS A 13 -42.81 49.16 -3.65
N ASP A 14 -44.09 48.94 -3.98
CA ASP A 14 -44.68 47.61 -4.11
C ASP A 14 -43.88 46.76 -5.11
N GLU A 15 -43.57 47.31 -6.29
CA GLU A 15 -42.74 46.62 -7.30
C GLU A 15 -41.31 46.30 -6.82
N LYS A 16 -40.75 47.13 -5.92
CA LYS A 16 -39.42 46.86 -5.32
C LYS A 16 -39.52 45.77 -4.27
N PHE A 17 -40.59 45.74 -3.48
CA PHE A 17 -40.83 44.68 -2.51
C PHE A 17 -41.04 43.33 -3.20
N ASP A 18 -41.82 43.27 -4.28
CA ASP A 18 -41.97 42.05 -5.08
C ASP A 18 -40.61 41.52 -5.58
N LYS A 19 -39.75 42.41 -6.08
CA LYS A 19 -38.39 42.06 -6.51
C LYS A 19 -37.47 41.62 -5.37
N ILE A 20 -37.72 42.10 -4.15
CA ILE A 20 -36.98 41.70 -2.96
C ILE A 20 -37.42 40.29 -2.54
N ASP A 21 -38.73 40.01 -2.54
CA ASP A 21 -39.29 38.69 -2.23
C ASP A 21 -38.76 37.63 -3.20
N GLU A 22 -38.75 37.92 -4.51
CA GLU A 22 -38.15 37.01 -5.50
C GLU A 22 -36.66 36.73 -5.26
N LYS A 23 -35.91 37.68 -4.69
CA LYS A 23 -34.51 37.48 -4.35
C LYS A 23 -34.37 36.62 -3.10
N PHE A 24 -35.22 36.80 -2.10
CA PHE A 24 -35.23 35.96 -0.91
C PHE A 24 -35.59 34.51 -1.26
N ASP A 25 -36.58 34.28 -2.11
CA ASP A 25 -36.90 32.93 -2.62
C ASP A 25 -35.71 32.24 -3.31
N LYS A 26 -34.92 33.02 -4.06
CA LYS A 26 -33.69 32.50 -4.71
C LYS A 26 -32.59 32.22 -3.69
N ILE A 27 -32.51 33.01 -2.63
CA ILE A 27 -31.54 32.82 -1.55
C ILE A 27 -31.89 31.55 -0.76
N ASP A 28 -33.17 31.35 -0.42
CA ASP A 28 -33.64 30.17 0.32
C ASP A 28 -33.32 28.89 -0.44
N LYS A 29 -33.62 28.84 -1.74
CA LYS A 29 -33.25 27.69 -2.61
C LYS A 29 -31.75 27.42 -2.66
N ARG A 30 -30.92 28.46 -2.55
CA ARG A 30 -29.46 28.29 -2.49
C ARG A 30 -29.03 27.72 -1.15
N PHE A 31 -29.64 28.15 -0.05
CA PHE A 31 -29.36 27.60 1.27
C PHE A 31 -29.79 26.14 1.39
N GLU A 32 -30.97 25.76 0.89
CA GLU A 32 -31.39 24.35 0.83
C GLU A 32 -30.37 23.47 0.09
N LYS A 33 -29.80 23.99 -1.01
CA LYS A 33 -28.75 23.28 -1.76
C LYS A 33 -27.44 23.17 -0.96
N VAL A 34 -27.07 24.21 -0.21
CA VAL A 34 -25.90 24.19 0.67
C VAL A 34 -26.09 23.15 1.77
N ASP A 35 -27.26 23.13 2.43
CA ASP A 35 -27.58 22.17 3.48
C ASP A 35 -27.51 20.72 2.96
N SER A 36 -28.07 20.46 1.78
CA SER A 36 -27.97 19.14 1.14
C SER A 36 -26.53 18.75 0.83
N THR A 37 -25.70 19.70 0.39
CA THR A 37 -24.28 19.45 0.10
C THR A 37 -23.50 19.15 1.38
N LEU A 38 -23.77 19.88 2.47
CA LEU A 38 -23.14 19.68 3.77
C LEU A 38 -23.52 18.32 4.36
N ALA A 39 -24.80 17.93 4.28
CA ALA A 39 -25.24 16.60 4.72
C ALA A 39 -24.55 15.47 3.93
N ASN A 40 -24.35 15.65 2.62
CA ASN A 40 -23.59 14.70 1.81
C ASN A 40 -22.11 14.63 2.22
N HIS A 41 -21.49 15.78 2.52
CA HIS A 41 -20.11 15.80 3.01
C HIS A 41 -19.97 15.12 4.38
N GLU A 42 -20.93 15.29 5.29
CA GLU A 42 -20.95 14.61 6.58
C GLU A 42 -20.96 13.08 6.42
N ALA A 43 -21.84 12.56 5.55
CA ALA A 43 -21.88 11.13 5.25
C ALA A 43 -20.58 10.60 4.60
N GLN A 44 -19.93 11.41 3.74
CA GLN A 44 -18.64 11.07 3.16
C GLN A 44 -17.53 11.04 4.23
N LEU A 45 -17.53 11.98 5.18
CA LEU A 45 -16.59 12.01 6.29
C LEU A 45 -16.75 10.77 7.19
N ASP A 46 -17.98 10.37 7.51
CA ASP A 46 -18.24 9.13 8.27
C ASP A 46 -17.65 7.90 7.57
N THR A 47 -17.83 7.82 6.25
CA THR A 47 -17.28 6.72 5.43
C THR A 47 -15.75 6.71 5.46
N ILE A 48 -15.12 7.90 5.38
CA ILE A 48 -13.67 8.04 5.46
C ILE A 48 -13.17 7.58 6.83
N VAL A 49 -13.80 8.02 7.92
CA VAL A 49 -13.43 7.64 9.29
C VAL A 49 -13.48 6.11 9.47
N MET A 50 -14.56 5.47 9.02
CA MET A 50 -14.70 4.01 9.09
C MET A 50 -13.60 3.28 8.31
N THR A 51 -13.25 3.78 7.13
CA THR A 51 -12.20 3.18 6.29
C THR A 51 -10.83 3.35 6.91
N VAL A 52 -10.52 4.52 7.47
CA VAL A 52 -9.25 4.78 8.15
C VAL A 52 -9.09 3.90 9.39
N LEU A 53 -10.14 3.75 10.20
CA LEU A 53 -10.12 2.85 11.36
C LEU A 53 -9.91 1.39 10.97
N LYS A 54 -10.43 0.96 9.82
CA LYS A 54 -10.17 -0.37 9.27
C LYS A 54 -8.70 -0.51 8.84
N HIS A 55 -8.18 0.46 8.10
CA HIS A 55 -6.78 0.45 7.66
C HIS A 55 -5.80 0.46 8.83
N ASP A 56 -6.11 1.13 9.93
CA ASP A 56 -5.27 1.11 11.14
C ASP A 56 -5.08 -0.31 11.67
N LYS A 57 -6.17 -1.07 11.78
CA LYS A 57 -6.15 -2.49 12.17
C LYS A 57 -5.42 -3.37 11.15
N ASP A 58 -5.66 -3.15 9.86
CA ASP A 58 -5.00 -3.90 8.79
C ASP A 58 -3.48 -3.66 8.83
N ILE A 59 -3.05 -2.40 9.09
CA ILE A 59 -1.65 -2.02 9.23
C ILE A 59 -1.00 -2.70 10.45
N ASP A 60 -1.68 -2.73 11.59
CA ASP A 60 -1.14 -3.38 12.78
C ASP A 60 -1.00 -4.90 12.58
N TRP A 61 -1.99 -5.54 11.94
CA TRP A 61 -1.88 -6.94 11.56
C TRP A 61 -0.70 -7.20 10.61
N ILE A 62 -0.48 -6.32 9.63
CA ILE A 62 0.67 -6.43 8.72
C ILE A 62 1.98 -6.32 9.50
N LYS A 63 2.11 -5.36 10.41
CA LYS A 63 3.34 -5.18 11.21
C LYS A 63 3.65 -6.39 12.08
N GLU A 64 2.63 -7.03 12.65
CA GLU A 64 2.79 -8.21 13.49
C GLU A 64 3.20 -9.46 12.70
N ASN A 65 2.78 -9.58 11.45
CA ASN A 65 2.95 -10.80 10.66
C ASN A 65 4.02 -10.71 9.57
N MET A 66 4.51 -9.52 9.25
CA MET A 66 5.52 -9.34 8.20
C MET A 66 6.93 -9.69 8.69
N ALA A 67 7.71 -10.33 7.83
CA ALA A 67 9.15 -10.46 8.07
C ALA A 67 9.80 -9.08 8.05
N THR A 68 10.63 -8.81 9.06
CA THR A 68 11.37 -7.56 9.16
C THR A 68 12.61 -7.60 8.28
N LYS A 69 13.22 -6.43 8.07
CA LYS A 69 14.50 -6.35 7.36
C LYS A 69 15.61 -7.10 8.08
N ASP A 70 15.54 -7.19 9.42
CA ASP A 70 16.55 -7.88 10.21
C ASP A 70 16.40 -9.40 10.10
N ASP A 71 15.16 -9.91 10.03
CA ASP A 71 14.90 -11.33 9.72
C ASP A 71 15.51 -11.72 8.36
N ILE A 72 15.32 -10.87 7.34
CA ILE A 72 15.87 -11.08 6.00
C ILE A 72 17.40 -11.02 6.03
N ARG A 73 18.01 -10.11 6.79
CA ARG A 73 19.48 -10.09 6.97
C ARG A 73 19.98 -11.37 7.62
N GLY A 74 19.30 -11.88 8.65
CA GLY A 74 19.65 -13.15 9.28
C GLY A 74 19.61 -14.33 8.30
N ILE A 75 18.64 -14.34 7.39
CA ILE A 75 18.57 -15.32 6.30
C ILE A 75 19.75 -15.14 5.33
N HIS A 76 20.06 -13.90 4.92
CA HIS A 76 21.18 -13.59 4.04
C HIS A 76 22.51 -14.07 4.64
N ASP A 77 22.79 -13.76 5.90
CA ASP A 77 24.00 -14.20 6.60
C ASP A 77 24.11 -15.72 6.68
N THR A 78 22.97 -16.40 6.84
CA THR A 78 22.92 -17.86 6.83
C THR A 78 23.20 -18.43 5.45
N LEU A 79 22.66 -17.81 4.39
CA LEU A 79 22.92 -18.18 3.01
C LEU A 79 24.41 -17.99 2.65
N ASP A 80 25.03 -16.88 3.05
CA ASP A 80 26.46 -16.64 2.83
C ASP A 80 27.34 -17.74 3.45
N LYS A 81 27.00 -18.18 4.66
CA LYS A 81 27.68 -19.31 5.31
C LYS A 81 27.48 -20.63 4.55
N ILE A 82 26.27 -20.89 4.06
CA ILE A 82 25.98 -22.10 3.27
C ILE A 82 26.79 -22.08 1.97
N VAL A 83 26.85 -20.94 1.28
CA VAL A 83 27.65 -20.77 0.07
C VAL A 83 29.11 -21.13 0.35
N GLY A 84 29.70 -20.56 1.41
CA GLY A 84 31.09 -20.88 1.79
C GLY A 84 31.31 -22.37 2.12
N LEU A 85 30.34 -23.04 2.75
CA LEU A 85 30.43 -24.48 3.01
C LEU A 85 30.36 -25.31 1.72
N VAL A 86 29.49 -24.93 0.78
CA VAL A 86 29.34 -25.60 -0.51
C VAL A 86 30.61 -25.46 -1.35
N GLU A 87 31.21 -24.26 -1.40
CA GLU A 87 32.48 -24.01 -2.08
C GLU A 87 33.61 -24.88 -1.51
N LYS A 88 33.71 -24.95 -0.18
CA LYS A 88 34.71 -25.79 0.48
C LYS A 88 34.50 -27.28 0.17
N ARG A 89 33.25 -27.75 0.23
CA ARG A 89 32.90 -29.14 -0.10
C ARG A 89 33.26 -29.47 -1.55
N ASP A 90 32.99 -28.56 -2.47
CA ASP A 90 33.32 -28.72 -3.90
C ASP A 90 34.83 -28.94 -4.09
N GLN A 91 35.66 -28.12 -3.43
CA GLN A 91 37.11 -28.29 -3.44
C GLN A 91 37.52 -29.66 -2.89
N GLU A 92 36.99 -30.08 -1.73
CA GLU A 92 37.29 -31.39 -1.14
C GLU A 92 36.94 -32.55 -2.09
N GLN A 93 35.80 -32.47 -2.79
CA GLN A 93 35.41 -33.46 -3.80
C GLN A 93 36.40 -33.53 -4.96
N VAL A 94 36.88 -32.38 -5.47
CA VAL A 94 37.92 -32.34 -6.50
C VAL A 94 39.20 -33.03 -6.02
N PHE A 95 39.67 -32.72 -4.81
CA PHE A 95 40.87 -33.37 -4.25
C PHE A 95 40.70 -34.88 -4.07
N MET A 96 39.53 -35.31 -3.61
CA MET A 96 39.21 -36.72 -3.47
C MET A 96 39.18 -37.44 -4.82
N GLY A 97 38.61 -36.82 -5.86
CA GLY A 97 38.63 -37.35 -7.22
C GLY A 97 40.06 -37.62 -7.71
N GLU A 98 40.99 -36.70 -7.48
CA GLU A 98 42.40 -36.90 -7.83
C GLU A 98 43.10 -37.99 -7.00
N ARG A 99 42.75 -38.14 -5.72
CA ARG A 99 43.25 -39.23 -4.88
C ARG A 99 42.75 -40.59 -5.37
N VAL A 100 41.46 -40.68 -5.72
CA VAL A 100 40.84 -41.89 -6.26
C VAL A 100 41.54 -42.32 -7.55
N LYS A 101 41.74 -41.40 -8.50
CA LYS A 101 42.49 -41.67 -9.75
C LYS A 101 43.89 -42.25 -9.49
N ARG A 102 44.61 -41.74 -8.48
CA ARG A 102 45.94 -42.27 -8.11
C ARG A 102 45.84 -43.68 -7.54
N VAL A 103 44.91 -43.93 -6.62
CA VAL A 103 44.70 -45.25 -6.03
C VAL A 103 44.25 -46.26 -7.08
N GLU A 104 43.35 -45.89 -7.99
CA GLU A 104 42.92 -46.72 -9.12
C GLU A 104 44.12 -47.14 -9.97
N LYS A 105 45.00 -46.18 -10.33
CA LYS A 105 46.23 -46.45 -11.08
C LYS A 105 47.20 -47.37 -10.34
N ASP A 106 47.34 -47.24 -9.03
CA ASP A 106 48.22 -48.11 -8.24
C ASP A 106 47.61 -49.51 -8.08
N ILE A 107 46.28 -49.63 -7.94
CA ILE A 107 45.56 -50.91 -7.95
C ILE A 107 45.75 -51.63 -9.30
N GLU A 108 45.64 -50.93 -10.43
CA GLU A 108 45.87 -51.50 -11.77
C GLU A 108 47.27 -52.13 -11.90
N LYS A 109 48.30 -51.51 -11.30
CA LYS A 109 49.66 -52.06 -11.31
C LYS A 109 49.82 -53.28 -10.39
N ILE A 110 49.11 -53.32 -9.27
CA ILE A 110 49.25 -54.38 -8.26
C ILE A 110 48.43 -55.63 -8.63
N LYS A 111 47.24 -55.47 -9.24
CA LYS A 111 46.33 -56.58 -9.61
C LYS A 111 47.06 -57.79 -10.25
N PRO A 112 47.91 -57.62 -11.29
CA PRO A 112 48.63 -58.74 -11.91
C PRO A 112 49.62 -59.45 -10.98
N LEU A 113 50.22 -58.73 -10.03
CA LEU A 113 51.25 -59.26 -9.11
C LEU A 113 50.67 -60.20 -8.05
N VAL A 114 49.38 -60.05 -7.74
CA VAL A 114 48.68 -60.84 -6.71
C VAL A 114 47.72 -61.87 -7.32
N GLY A 115 47.79 -62.12 -8.62
CA GLY A 115 46.96 -63.10 -9.32
C GLY A 115 45.49 -62.71 -9.45
N LEU A 116 45.16 -61.42 -9.27
CA LEU A 116 43.84 -60.87 -9.53
C LEU A 116 43.79 -60.38 -10.98
N VAL A 117 42.88 -60.94 -11.79
CA VAL A 117 42.56 -60.43 -13.14
C VAL A 117 41.59 -59.26 -13.03
#